data_AF-A0A7D5ZF29-F1
#
_entry.id   AF-A0A7D5ZF29-F1
#
_cell.length_a   1.000
_cell.length_b   1.000
_cell.length_c   1.000
_cell.angle_alpha   90.00
_cell.angle_beta   90.00
_cell.angle_gamma   90.00
#
_symmetry.space_group_name_H-M   'P 1'
#
loop_
_entity.id
_entity.type
_entity.pdbx_description
1 polymer ?
#
loop_
_entity_poly.entity_id
_entity_poly.type
_entity_poly.pdbx_seq_one_letter_code
_entity_poly.pdbx_strand_id
1 'polypeptide(L)'
;MQQFKTLMLREWMQHRRSWLILGLWSPVIVWALVYLVLLTQGTPQFSDNIATNSSKIAAWVISAQTSFVLYFSLIGVLFTVPGLPYRDKDDKSLAFWRSLPINERAAVGAPILMHGIVLPLLAITAAIGLNVLLSAPMWITHLSAGQLGVLLAGVFGTILQGLLSLIWLLPLVLLLALGNSAVRRWGMVLVIIGAAVAQSYLSKMLPSLAASRFVEVYFSGLFGIISHVDFLNLMASPGQAAEQFSFVSSFALNLPFVINLAVSALCIGALIWRRQTGQTA
;
A
#
# COMPACT_ATOMS: atom_id res chain seq x y z
N MET A 1 16.52 16.01 14.09
CA MET A 1 15.42 15.03 14.29
C MET A 1 14.06 15.68 14.56
N GLN A 2 13.96 16.71 15.42
CA GLN A 2 12.67 17.35 15.74
C GLN A 2 11.94 17.92 14.50
N GLN A 3 12.67 18.52 13.55
CA GLN A 3 12.10 19.05 12.29
C GLN A 3 11.43 17.98 11.41
N PHE A 4 11.99 16.78 11.34
CA PHE A 4 11.41 15.70 10.54
C PHE A 4 10.07 15.26 11.13
N LYS A 5 10.01 15.13 12.46
CA LYS A 5 8.78 14.80 13.20
C LYS A 5 7.70 15.85 13.00
N THR A 6 8.03 17.14 13.04
CA THR A 6 7.06 18.21 12.83
C THR A 6 6.54 18.24 11.39
N LEU A 7 7.39 17.97 10.40
CA LEU A 7 6.96 17.82 9.00
C LEU A 7 6.02 16.61 8.82
N MET A 8 6.34 15.46 9.41
CA MET A 8 5.43 14.31 9.39
C MET A 8 4.08 14.63 10.06
N LEU A 9 4.10 15.33 11.19
CA LEU A 9 2.88 15.75 11.88
C LEU A 9 2.03 16.69 11.03
N ARG A 10 2.65 17.62 10.29
CA ARG A 10 1.94 18.48 9.34
C ARG A 10 1.21 17.64 8.28
N GLU A 11 1.91 16.71 7.64
CA GLU A 11 1.32 15.84 6.61
C GLU A 11 0.17 15.00 7.19
N TRP A 12 0.33 14.47 8.41
CA TRP A 12 -0.74 13.79 9.14
C TRP A 12 -1.97 14.68 9.31
N MET A 13 -1.81 15.88 9.87
CA MET A 13 -2.95 16.77 10.14
C MET A 13 -3.71 17.16 8.88
N GLN A 14 -3.01 17.35 7.76
CA GLN A 14 -3.61 17.72 6.49
C GLN A 14 -4.41 16.57 5.86
N HIS A 15 -3.90 15.34 5.93
CA HIS A 15 -4.44 14.22 5.15
C HIS A 15 -5.13 13.14 5.99
N ARG A 16 -5.12 13.22 7.33
CA ARG A 16 -5.70 12.21 8.22
C ARG A 16 -7.14 11.85 7.88
N ARG A 17 -7.97 12.81 7.45
CA ARG A 17 -9.40 12.56 7.22
C ARG A 17 -9.63 11.51 6.14
N SER A 18 -8.97 11.61 4.99
CA SER A 18 -9.14 10.65 3.89
C SER A 18 -8.69 9.25 4.29
N TRP A 19 -7.55 9.15 4.98
CA TRP A 19 -7.01 7.86 5.43
C TRP A 19 -7.83 7.24 6.57
N LEU A 20 -8.40 8.05 7.46
CA LEU A 20 -9.32 7.58 8.51
C LEU A 20 -10.66 7.13 7.92
N ILE A 21 -11.17 7.81 6.88
CA ILE A 21 -12.37 7.34 6.18
C ILE A 21 -12.11 5.97 5.55
N LEU A 22 -10.97 5.82 4.87
CA LEU A 22 -10.60 4.55 4.24
C LEU A 22 -10.37 3.44 5.26
N GLY A 23 -9.62 3.69 6.34
CA GLY A 23 -9.24 2.67 7.32
C GLY A 23 -10.29 2.40 8.41
N LEU A 24 -11.04 3.41 8.86
CA LEU A 24 -11.99 3.29 9.97
C LEU A 24 -13.45 3.23 9.53
N TRP A 25 -13.88 4.13 8.65
CA TRP A 25 -15.29 4.21 8.28
C TRP A 25 -15.68 3.13 7.29
N SER A 26 -14.78 2.76 6.37
CA SER A 26 -15.10 1.72 5.37
C SER A 26 -15.45 0.36 6.00
N PRO A 27 -14.69 -0.19 6.98
CA PRO A 27 -15.08 -1.45 7.61
C PRO A 27 -16.38 -1.32 8.42
N VAL A 28 -16.59 -0.20 9.12
CA VAL A 28 -17.81 0.02 9.91
C VAL A 28 -19.06 0.00 9.03
N ILE A 29 -19.01 0.69 7.89
CA ILE A 29 -20.13 0.73 6.94
C ILE A 29 -20.40 -0.66 6.37
N VAL A 30 -19.36 -1.39 5.94
CA VAL A 30 -19.50 -2.72 5.36
C VAL A 30 -20.06 -3.72 6.38
N TRP A 31 -19.55 -3.72 7.60
CA TRP A 31 -20.07 -4.58 8.66
C TRP A 31 -21.50 -4.24 9.05
N ALA A 32 -21.86 -2.95 9.12
CA ALA A 32 -23.24 -2.56 9.37
C ALA A 32 -24.20 -3.09 8.29
N LEU A 33 -23.80 -3.04 7.01
CA LEU A 33 -24.57 -3.60 5.91
C LEU A 33 -24.66 -5.13 5.99
N VAL A 34 -23.56 -5.81 6.29
CA VAL A 34 -23.54 -7.28 6.49
C VAL A 34 -24.50 -7.68 7.61
N TYR A 35 -24.44 -7.01 8.76
CA TYR A 35 -25.35 -7.30 9.87
C TYR A 35 -26.81 -7.03 9.53
N LEU A 36 -27.12 -5.95 8.79
CA LEU A 36 -28.47 -5.69 8.33
C LEU A 36 -29.00 -6.84 7.44
N VAL A 37 -28.18 -7.32 6.50
CA VAL A 37 -28.54 -8.45 5.65
C VAL A 37 -28.76 -9.72 6.47
N LEU A 38 -27.85 -10.03 7.41
CA LEU A 38 -27.97 -11.22 8.26
C LEU A 38 -29.21 -11.18 9.17
N LEU A 39 -29.59 -10.01 9.68
CA LEU A 39 -30.79 -9.85 10.51
C LEU A 39 -32.09 -9.98 9.71
N THR A 40 -32.08 -9.62 8.42
CA THR A 40 -33.28 -9.64 7.56
C THR A 40 -33.47 -10.94 6.80
N GLN A 41 -32.38 -11.59 6.37
CA GLN A 41 -32.41 -12.77 5.51
C GLN A 41 -31.88 -14.05 6.20
N GLY A 42 -31.29 -13.93 7.39
CA GLY A 42 -30.60 -15.03 8.06
C GLY A 42 -29.23 -15.34 7.45
N THR A 43 -28.59 -16.40 7.93
CA THR A 43 -27.27 -16.82 7.45
C THR A 43 -27.38 -17.68 6.18
N PRO A 44 -26.67 -17.36 5.09
CA PRO A 44 -26.58 -18.25 3.93
C PRO A 44 -26.01 -19.61 4.34
N GLN A 45 -26.53 -20.68 3.74
CA GLN A 45 -26.06 -22.05 3.99
C GLN A 45 -24.89 -22.39 3.07
N PHE A 46 -23.74 -22.73 3.65
CA PHE A 46 -22.58 -23.27 2.90
C PHE A 46 -22.57 -24.79 3.04
N SER A 47 -22.29 -25.50 1.94
CA SER A 47 -22.37 -26.96 1.83
C SER A 47 -21.31 -27.74 2.62
N ASP A 48 -20.30 -27.09 3.21
CA ASP A 48 -19.12 -27.79 3.76
C ASP A 48 -19.10 -27.90 5.28
N ASN A 49 -18.73 -29.10 5.76
CA ASN A 49 -18.72 -29.50 7.18
C ASN A 49 -17.53 -28.97 8.03
N ILE A 50 -16.63 -28.15 7.47
CA ILE A 50 -15.35 -27.83 8.11
C ILE A 50 -15.44 -26.60 9.04
N ALA A 51 -16.38 -25.68 8.79
CA ALA A 51 -16.57 -24.48 9.61
C ALA A 51 -18.03 -24.02 9.60
N THR A 52 -18.48 -23.37 10.68
CA THR A 52 -19.83 -22.79 10.74
C THR A 52 -20.04 -21.78 9.61
N ASN A 53 -21.27 -21.66 9.13
CA ASN A 53 -21.62 -20.70 8.08
C ASN A 53 -21.25 -19.26 8.48
N SER A 54 -21.41 -18.90 9.75
CA SER A 54 -21.07 -17.59 10.30
C SER A 54 -19.57 -17.28 10.22
N SER A 55 -18.70 -18.22 10.61
CA SER A 55 -17.24 -17.99 10.54
C SER A 55 -16.73 -17.83 9.11
N LYS A 56 -17.35 -18.53 8.14
CA LYS A 56 -16.99 -18.39 6.71
C LYS A 56 -17.38 -17.03 6.14
N ILE A 57 -18.57 -16.54 6.49
CA ILE A 57 -19.02 -15.18 6.10
C ILE A 57 -18.05 -14.15 6.66
N ALA A 58 -17.67 -14.29 7.94
CA ALA A 58 -16.72 -13.38 8.56
C ALA A 58 -15.37 -13.38 7.85
N ALA A 59 -14.79 -14.55 7.59
CA ALA A 59 -13.52 -14.65 6.88
C ALA A 59 -13.59 -14.06 5.47
N TRP A 60 -14.68 -14.28 4.73
CA TRP A 60 -14.90 -13.72 3.41
C TRP A 60 -14.99 -12.18 3.45
N VAL A 61 -15.78 -11.62 4.38
CA VAL A 61 -15.93 -10.17 4.55
C VAL A 61 -14.59 -9.53 4.93
N ILE A 62 -13.84 -10.13 5.87
CA ILE A 62 -12.50 -9.67 6.25
C ILE A 62 -11.59 -9.65 5.02
N SER A 63 -11.56 -10.73 4.24
CA SER A 63 -10.72 -10.85 3.05
C SER A 63 -11.06 -9.78 2.01
N ALA A 64 -12.33 -9.67 1.64
CA ALA A 64 -12.81 -8.73 0.64
C ALA A 64 -12.55 -7.28 1.07
N GLN A 65 -12.86 -6.93 2.32
CA GLN A 65 -12.70 -5.57 2.82
C GLN A 65 -11.24 -5.17 2.97
N THR A 66 -10.39 -6.08 3.45
CA THR A 66 -8.96 -5.82 3.58
C THR A 66 -8.31 -5.63 2.21
N SER A 67 -8.69 -6.46 1.23
CA SER A 67 -8.26 -6.33 -0.16
C SER A 67 -8.69 -4.99 -0.74
N PHE A 68 -9.96 -4.59 -0.53
CA PHE A 68 -10.47 -3.29 -0.95
C PHE A 68 -9.63 -2.13 -0.39
N VAL A 69 -9.38 -2.10 0.92
CA VAL A 69 -8.58 -1.05 1.57
C VAL A 69 -7.14 -1.05 1.05
N LEU A 70 -6.55 -2.21 0.85
CA LEU A 70 -5.22 -2.35 0.26
C LEU A 70 -5.16 -1.73 -1.16
N TYR A 71 -6.05 -2.12 -2.06
CA TYR A 71 -6.10 -1.61 -3.43
C TYR A 71 -6.28 -0.08 -3.45
N PHE A 72 -7.25 0.44 -2.69
CA PHE A 72 -7.47 1.88 -2.61
C PHE A 72 -6.31 2.64 -1.97
N SER A 73 -5.59 2.00 -1.05
CA SER A 73 -4.37 2.57 -0.47
C SER A 73 -3.26 2.69 -1.52
N LEU A 74 -3.04 1.65 -2.33
CA LEU A 74 -2.06 1.67 -3.43
C LEU A 74 -2.42 2.71 -4.48
N ILE A 75 -3.69 2.83 -4.84
CA ILE A 75 -4.21 3.87 -5.73
C ILE A 75 -3.98 5.25 -5.11
N GLY A 76 -4.29 5.42 -3.83
CA GLY A 76 -4.07 6.65 -3.08
C GLY A 76 -2.61 7.10 -3.12
N VAL A 77 -1.66 6.17 -2.90
CA VAL A 77 -0.22 6.42 -3.01
C VAL A 77 0.14 6.89 -4.43
N LEU A 78 -0.37 6.19 -5.45
CA LEU A 78 -0.08 6.49 -6.86
C LEU A 78 -0.52 7.89 -7.27
N PHE A 79 -1.59 8.43 -6.70
CA PHE A 79 -2.05 9.79 -7.00
C PHE A 79 -1.44 10.86 -6.09
N THR A 80 -1.20 10.56 -4.82
CA THR A 80 -0.77 11.58 -3.84
C THR A 80 0.72 11.88 -3.93
N VAL A 81 1.57 10.86 -3.99
CA VAL A 81 3.03 11.04 -3.92
C VAL A 81 3.60 11.73 -5.17
N PRO A 82 3.19 11.40 -6.41
CA PRO A 82 3.71 12.09 -7.59
C PRO A 82 3.34 13.57 -7.64
N GLY A 83 2.26 13.97 -6.97
CA GLY A 83 1.83 15.36 -6.85
C GLY A 83 2.65 16.21 -5.87
N LEU A 84 3.44 15.58 -4.98
CA LEU A 84 4.17 16.30 -3.92
C LEU A 84 5.12 17.39 -4.44
N PRO A 85 5.94 17.17 -5.48
CA PRO A 85 6.84 18.20 -5.98
C PRO A 85 6.13 19.41 -6.58
N TYR A 86 4.88 19.22 -7.05
CA TYR A 86 4.07 20.31 -7.62
C TYR A 86 3.45 21.17 -6.52
N ARG A 87 2.91 20.55 -5.47
CA ARG A 87 2.35 21.27 -4.31
C ARG A 87 3.37 22.25 -3.73
N ASP A 88 4.63 21.85 -3.67
CA ASP A 88 5.71 22.66 -3.13
C ASP A 88 6.04 23.91 -3.97
N LYS A 89 5.71 23.91 -5.28
CA LYS A 89 5.89 25.08 -6.18
C LYS A 89 4.77 26.10 -6.04
N ASP A 90 3.54 25.63 -5.90
CA ASP A 90 2.34 26.47 -5.90
C ASP A 90 2.05 27.09 -4.52
N ASP A 91 2.54 26.47 -3.44
CA ASP A 91 2.31 26.94 -2.08
C ASP A 91 3.28 28.09 -1.72
N LYS A 92 2.83 29.33 -1.82
CA LYS A 92 3.62 30.52 -1.43
C LYS A 92 4.05 30.49 0.05
N SER A 93 3.36 29.74 0.91
CA SER A 93 3.79 29.55 2.30
C SER A 93 5.07 28.71 2.39
N LEU A 94 5.42 27.92 1.36
CA LEU A 94 6.69 27.20 1.31
C LEU A 94 7.90 28.13 1.15
N ALA A 95 7.74 29.34 0.59
CA ALA A 95 8.80 30.33 0.56
C ALA A 95 9.17 30.80 1.98
N PHE A 96 8.17 30.90 2.86
CA PHE A 96 8.38 31.12 4.29
C PHE A 96 9.03 29.89 4.96
N TRP A 97 8.61 28.67 4.63
CA TRP A 97 9.29 27.48 5.17
C TRP A 97 10.73 27.32 4.67
N ARG A 98 11.06 27.84 3.49
CA ARG A 98 12.43 27.89 2.95
C ARG A 98 13.31 28.94 3.62
N SER A 99 12.74 29.99 4.21
CA SER A 99 13.53 30.93 5.02
C SER A 99 13.92 30.33 6.38
N LEU A 100 13.23 29.27 6.80
CA LEU A 100 13.63 28.49 7.97
C LEU A 100 14.76 27.53 7.60
N PRO A 101 15.73 27.28 8.52
CA PRO A 101 16.83 26.36 8.30
C PRO A 101 16.34 24.90 8.33
N ILE A 102 15.62 24.49 7.29
CA ILE A 102 15.06 23.15 7.12
C ILE A 102 16.01 22.35 6.23
N ASN A 103 16.35 21.14 6.67
CA ASN A 103 17.11 20.21 5.84
C ASN A 103 16.25 19.73 4.64
N GLU A 104 16.74 19.96 3.42
CA GLU A 104 16.06 19.54 2.17
C GLU A 104 15.75 18.04 2.12
N ARG A 105 16.62 17.21 2.73
CA ARG A 105 16.37 15.77 2.85
C ARG A 105 15.13 15.47 3.67
N ALA A 106 14.91 16.22 4.75
CA ALA A 106 13.74 16.07 5.60
C ALA A 106 12.46 16.56 4.90
N ALA A 107 12.58 17.65 4.11
CA ALA A 107 11.46 18.21 3.37
C ALA A 107 10.93 17.29 2.26
N VAL A 108 11.81 16.51 1.61
CA VAL A 108 11.40 15.49 0.62
C VAL A 108 11.04 14.17 1.29
N GLY A 109 11.84 13.73 2.25
CA GLY A 109 11.67 12.43 2.89
C GLY A 109 10.40 12.31 3.73
N ALA A 110 10.02 13.36 4.47
CA ALA A 110 8.86 13.27 5.36
C ALA A 110 7.54 13.08 4.59
N PRO A 111 7.22 13.85 3.53
CA PRO A 111 6.01 13.62 2.74
C PRO A 111 6.00 12.27 2.01
N ILE A 112 7.13 11.85 1.43
CA ILE A 112 7.24 10.54 0.77
C ILE A 112 6.99 9.41 1.77
N LEU A 113 7.62 9.47 2.95
CA LEU A 113 7.41 8.46 3.99
C LEU A 113 5.96 8.45 4.48
N MET A 114 5.37 9.62 4.68
CA MET A 114 4.00 9.74 5.17
C MET A 114 2.97 9.21 4.17
N HIS A 115 3.02 9.68 2.92
CA HIS A 115 2.04 9.31 1.89
C HIS A 115 2.33 7.99 1.21
N GLY A 116 3.60 7.60 1.13
CA GLY A 116 4.01 6.35 0.50
C GLY A 116 3.94 5.14 1.41
N ILE A 117 4.09 5.31 2.73
CA ILE A 117 4.19 4.18 3.67
C ILE A 117 3.28 4.36 4.88
N VAL A 118 3.47 5.41 5.69
CA VAL A 118 2.86 5.49 7.03
C VAL A 118 1.34 5.58 6.99
N LEU A 119 0.77 6.50 6.19
CA LEU A 119 -0.67 6.70 6.09
C LEU A 119 -1.39 5.51 5.44
N PRO A 120 -0.91 4.97 4.29
CA PRO A 120 -1.47 3.76 3.71
C PRO A 120 -1.42 2.57 4.67
N LEU A 121 -0.27 2.34 5.32
CA LEU A 121 -0.11 1.23 6.26
C LEU A 121 -1.00 1.40 7.49
N LEU A 122 -1.17 2.62 8.00
CA LEU A 122 -2.11 2.91 9.07
C LEU A 122 -3.55 2.57 8.65
N ALA A 123 -3.96 2.93 7.43
CA ALA A 123 -5.30 2.60 6.94
C ALA A 123 -5.52 1.09 6.82
N ILE A 124 -4.53 0.35 6.30
CA ILE A 124 -4.57 -1.11 6.19
C ILE A 124 -4.65 -1.76 7.58
N THR A 125 -3.75 -1.39 8.50
CA THR A 125 -3.71 -1.94 9.86
C THR A 125 -4.98 -1.64 10.64
N ALA A 126 -5.50 -0.41 10.55
CA ALA A 126 -6.76 -0.02 11.18
C ALA A 126 -7.95 -0.81 10.61
N ALA A 127 -7.98 -1.00 9.29
CA ALA A 127 -9.04 -1.78 8.64
C ALA A 127 -9.01 -3.24 9.08
N ILE A 128 -7.83 -3.87 9.12
CA ILE A 128 -7.68 -5.25 9.59
C ILE A 128 -8.13 -5.37 11.05
N GLY A 129 -7.63 -4.49 11.92
CA GLY A 129 -7.98 -4.49 13.34
C GLY A 129 -9.49 -4.33 13.57
N LEU A 130 -10.13 -3.40 12.87
CA LEU A 130 -11.58 -3.23 12.94
C LEU A 130 -12.34 -4.41 12.34
N ASN A 131 -11.90 -4.97 11.22
CA ASN A 131 -12.54 -6.14 10.62
C ASN A 131 -12.53 -7.34 11.57
N VAL A 132 -11.40 -7.58 12.25
CA VAL A 132 -11.29 -8.62 13.28
C VAL A 132 -12.20 -8.32 14.47
N LEU A 133 -12.20 -7.07 14.96
CA LEU A 133 -13.03 -6.67 16.10
C LEU A 133 -14.53 -6.78 15.80
N LEU A 134 -14.96 -6.24 14.66
CA LEU A 134 -16.36 -6.20 14.25
C LEU A 134 -16.88 -7.59 13.90
N SER A 135 -16.04 -8.49 13.40
CA SER A 135 -16.43 -9.88 13.13
C SER A 135 -16.52 -10.77 14.36
N ALA A 136 -16.00 -10.34 15.53
CA ALA A 136 -15.88 -11.16 16.73
C ALA A 136 -17.16 -11.93 17.13
N PRO A 137 -18.38 -11.33 17.08
CA PRO A 137 -19.61 -12.05 17.41
C PRO A 137 -19.86 -13.30 16.57
N MET A 138 -19.24 -13.42 15.38
CA MET A 138 -19.46 -14.52 14.44
C MET A 138 -18.50 -15.70 14.64
N TRP A 139 -17.48 -15.56 15.49
CA TRP A 139 -16.48 -16.61 15.71
C TRP A 139 -16.03 -16.79 17.16
N ILE A 140 -16.32 -15.85 18.07
CA ILE A 140 -15.81 -15.88 19.46
C ILE A 140 -16.27 -17.12 20.25
N THR A 141 -17.44 -17.67 19.95
CA THR A 141 -17.99 -18.88 20.59
C THR A 141 -17.32 -20.17 20.12
N HIS A 142 -16.56 -20.12 19.02
CA HIS A 142 -15.96 -21.27 18.38
C HIS A 142 -14.44 -21.21 18.31
N LEU A 143 -13.84 -20.19 18.94
CA LEU A 143 -12.41 -19.92 18.79
C LEU A 143 -11.58 -20.75 19.78
N SER A 144 -10.82 -21.70 19.25
CA SER A 144 -9.77 -22.41 20.00
C SER A 144 -8.49 -21.57 20.08
N ALA A 145 -7.62 -21.87 21.06
CA ALA A 145 -6.31 -21.21 21.19
C ALA A 145 -5.44 -21.36 19.92
N GLY A 146 -5.54 -22.50 19.22
CA GLY A 146 -4.84 -22.72 17.95
C GLY A 146 -5.36 -21.79 16.84
N GLN A 147 -6.67 -21.63 16.72
CA GLN A 147 -7.29 -20.71 15.75
C GLN A 147 -6.97 -19.24 16.04
N LEU A 148 -6.83 -18.86 17.31
CA LEU A 148 -6.33 -17.52 17.68
C LEU A 148 -4.93 -17.28 17.13
N GLY A 149 -4.03 -18.27 17.27
CA GLY A 149 -2.68 -18.20 16.74
C GLY A 149 -2.66 -18.04 15.22
N VAL A 150 -3.49 -18.81 14.51
CA VAL A 150 -3.65 -18.72 13.05
C VAL A 150 -4.21 -17.36 12.61
N LEU A 151 -5.21 -16.85 13.32
CA LEU A 151 -5.79 -15.53 13.04
C LEU A 151 -4.76 -14.41 13.23
N LEU A 152 -4.02 -14.42 14.34
CA LEU A 152 -2.95 -13.45 14.58
C LEU A 152 -1.87 -13.55 13.51
N ALA A 153 -1.45 -14.77 13.16
CA ALA A 153 -0.47 -15.02 12.12
C ALA A 153 -0.94 -14.46 10.75
N GLY A 154 -2.21 -14.68 10.38
CA GLY A 154 -2.81 -14.11 9.18
C GLY A 154 -2.85 -12.58 9.19
N VAL A 155 -3.25 -11.97 10.32
CA VAL A 155 -3.24 -10.51 10.50
C VAL A 155 -1.83 -9.95 10.29
N PHE A 156 -0.82 -10.53 10.94
CA PHE A 156 0.58 -10.10 10.77
C PHE A 156 1.07 -10.30 9.34
N GLY A 157 0.77 -11.46 8.73
CA GLY A 157 1.11 -11.77 7.34
C GLY A 157 0.56 -10.73 6.37
N THR A 158 -0.73 -10.38 6.50
CA THR A 158 -1.36 -9.38 5.63
C THR A 158 -0.80 -7.97 5.84
N ILE A 159 -0.45 -7.59 7.07
CA ILE A 159 0.19 -6.29 7.33
C ILE A 159 1.56 -6.22 6.64
N LEU A 160 2.37 -7.29 6.76
CA LEU A 160 3.68 -7.36 6.10
C LEU A 160 3.56 -7.33 4.58
N GLN A 161 2.58 -8.04 4.02
CA GLN A 161 2.28 -8.05 2.60
C GLN A 161 1.82 -6.68 2.09
N GLY A 162 1.02 -5.96 2.89
CA GLY A 162 0.65 -4.57 2.61
C GLY A 162 1.86 -3.66 2.58
N LEU A 163 2.75 -3.77 3.56
CA LEU A 163 4.03 -3.05 3.58
C LEU A 163 4.88 -3.38 2.35
N LEU A 164 4.99 -4.66 2.00
CA LEU A 164 5.78 -5.12 0.87
C LEU A 164 5.23 -4.58 -0.47
N SER A 165 3.90 -4.54 -0.61
CA SER A 165 3.22 -3.94 -1.77
C SER A 165 3.52 -2.45 -1.88
N LEU A 166 3.50 -1.71 -0.77
CA LEU A 166 3.83 -0.28 -0.75
C LEU A 166 5.29 -0.03 -1.13
N ILE A 167 6.22 -0.83 -0.58
CA ILE A 167 7.65 -0.74 -0.92
C ILE A 167 7.88 -1.11 -2.38
N TRP A 168 7.22 -2.16 -2.88
CA TRP A 168 7.30 -2.56 -4.28
C TRP A 168 6.80 -1.47 -5.22
N LEU A 169 5.75 -0.74 -4.83
CA LEU A 169 5.14 0.34 -5.61
C LEU A 169 6.00 1.62 -5.63
N LEU A 170 6.82 1.82 -4.60
CA LEU A 170 7.61 3.04 -4.37
C LEU A 170 8.47 3.53 -5.57
N PRO A 171 9.25 2.68 -6.28
CA PRO A 171 10.11 3.17 -7.37
C PRO A 171 9.30 3.77 -8.52
N LEU A 172 8.16 3.15 -8.89
CA LEU A 172 7.28 3.69 -9.93
C LEU A 172 6.77 5.08 -9.52
N VAL A 173 6.27 5.19 -8.29
CA VAL A 173 5.66 6.41 -7.78
C VAL A 173 6.69 7.54 -7.67
N LEU A 174 7.91 7.23 -7.23
CA LEU A 174 9.02 8.18 -7.18
C LEU A 174 9.49 8.60 -8.57
N LEU A 175 9.48 7.70 -9.54
CA LEU A 175 9.83 8.01 -10.92
C LEU A 175 8.79 8.96 -11.53
N LEU A 176 7.50 8.74 -11.25
CA LEU A 176 6.43 9.67 -11.63
C LEU A 176 6.59 11.03 -10.93
N ALA A 177 6.93 11.05 -9.64
CA ALA A 177 7.23 12.27 -8.91
C ALA A 177 8.41 13.04 -9.52
N LEU A 178 9.47 12.31 -9.90
CA LEU A 178 10.64 12.87 -10.56
C LEU A 178 10.28 13.46 -11.93
N GLY A 179 9.48 12.75 -12.74
CA GLY A 179 8.95 13.27 -14.00
C GLY A 179 8.12 14.54 -13.81
N ASN A 180 7.19 14.54 -12.84
CA ASN A 180 6.36 15.71 -12.52
C ASN A 180 7.20 16.90 -12.03
N SER A 181 8.28 16.64 -11.27
CA SER A 181 9.22 17.68 -10.88
C SER A 181 9.93 18.33 -12.09
N ALA A 182 10.09 17.59 -13.20
CA ALA A 182 10.78 18.05 -14.41
C ALA A 182 9.89 18.81 -15.36
N VAL A 183 8.74 18.23 -15.72
CA VAL A 183 7.90 18.74 -16.81
C VAL A 183 6.53 19.24 -16.30
N ARG A 184 6.42 19.51 -14.98
CA ARG A 184 5.17 19.89 -14.31
C ARG A 184 4.05 18.91 -14.70
N ARG A 185 2.85 19.41 -15.02
CA ARG A 185 1.60 18.65 -15.26
C ARG A 185 1.71 17.51 -16.27
N TRP A 186 2.62 17.61 -17.24
CA TRP A 186 2.81 16.58 -18.26
C TRP A 186 3.83 15.51 -17.87
N GLY A 187 4.59 15.72 -16.78
CA GLY A 187 5.67 14.82 -16.38
C GLY A 187 5.21 13.39 -16.12
N MET A 188 4.05 13.20 -15.48
CA MET A 188 3.50 11.87 -15.24
C MET A 188 3.15 11.17 -16.57
N VAL A 189 2.47 11.87 -17.48
CA VAL A 189 2.08 11.37 -18.79
C VAL A 189 3.30 11.00 -19.62
N LEU A 190 4.31 11.88 -19.64
CA LEU A 190 5.57 11.65 -20.37
C LEU A 190 6.36 10.48 -19.81
N VAL A 191 6.38 10.28 -18.49
CA VAL A 191 7.00 9.10 -17.89
C VAL A 191 6.30 7.82 -18.33
N ILE A 192 4.96 7.79 -18.32
CA ILE A 192 4.18 6.61 -18.69
C ILE A 192 4.39 6.28 -20.18
N ILE A 193 4.24 7.28 -21.07
CA ILE A 193 4.44 7.12 -22.51
C ILE A 193 5.90 6.73 -22.79
N GLY A 194 6.85 7.42 -22.15
CA GLY A 194 8.28 7.15 -22.30
C GLY A 194 8.65 5.73 -21.89
N ALA A 195 8.12 5.25 -20.76
CA ALA A 195 8.32 3.86 -20.31
C ALA A 195 7.73 2.84 -21.31
N ALA A 196 6.52 3.07 -21.82
CA ALA A 196 5.88 2.20 -22.80
C ALA A 196 6.64 2.15 -24.14
N VAL A 197 7.11 3.30 -24.62
CA VAL A 197 7.92 3.40 -25.85
C VAL A 197 9.28 2.73 -25.64
N ALA A 198 9.96 3.01 -24.52
CA ALA A 198 11.24 2.43 -24.20
C ALA A 198 11.16 0.90 -24.10
N GLN A 199 10.13 0.37 -23.44
CA GLN A 199 9.87 -1.07 -23.39
C GLN A 199 9.62 -1.64 -24.78
N SER A 200 8.77 -1.00 -25.59
CA SER A 200 8.46 -1.47 -26.95
C SER A 200 9.69 -1.49 -27.88
N TYR A 201 10.65 -0.59 -27.63
CA TYR A 201 11.91 -0.56 -28.37
C TYR A 201 12.89 -1.62 -27.85
N LEU A 202 13.05 -1.73 -26.52
CA LEU A 202 13.91 -2.73 -25.88
C LEU A 202 13.47 -4.16 -26.17
N SER A 203 12.17 -4.44 -26.24
CA SER A 203 11.67 -5.79 -26.56
C SER A 203 11.97 -6.22 -27.98
N LYS A 204 12.11 -5.27 -28.92
CA LYS A 204 12.55 -5.54 -30.29
C LYS A 204 14.05 -5.75 -30.39
N MET A 205 14.84 -4.94 -29.67
CA MET A 205 16.31 -4.96 -29.77
C MET A 205 16.95 -6.06 -28.91
N LEU A 206 16.39 -6.33 -27.74
CA LEU A 206 16.99 -7.17 -26.70
C LEU A 206 15.91 -8.06 -26.04
N PRO A 207 15.29 -8.99 -26.78
CA PRO A 207 14.15 -9.79 -26.30
C PRO A 207 14.50 -10.71 -25.12
N SER A 208 15.78 -11.07 -24.94
CA SER A 208 16.26 -11.91 -23.84
C SER A 208 16.53 -11.15 -22.54
N LEU A 209 16.59 -9.82 -22.58
CA LEU A 209 16.84 -9.00 -21.40
C LEU A 209 15.55 -8.83 -20.60
N ALA A 210 15.59 -9.16 -19.31
CA ALA A 210 14.46 -8.96 -18.40
C ALA A 210 13.96 -7.50 -18.37
N ALA A 211 14.87 -6.53 -18.59
CA ALA A 211 14.54 -5.11 -18.70
C ALA A 211 13.54 -4.81 -19.84
N SER A 212 13.50 -5.62 -20.89
CA SER A 212 12.55 -5.48 -22.01
C SER A 212 11.09 -5.81 -21.64
N ARG A 213 10.88 -6.46 -20.48
CA ARG A 213 9.56 -6.82 -19.95
C ARG A 213 9.26 -6.11 -18.62
N PHE A 214 9.88 -4.96 -18.39
CA PHE A 214 9.79 -4.26 -17.10
C PHE A 214 8.35 -4.07 -16.60
N VAL A 215 7.43 -3.56 -17.41
CA VAL A 215 6.03 -3.32 -16.99
C VAL A 215 5.35 -4.64 -16.61
N GLU A 216 5.52 -5.69 -17.41
CA GLU A 216 4.94 -7.01 -17.15
C GLU A 216 5.49 -7.60 -15.84
N VAL A 217 6.81 -7.61 -15.66
CA VAL A 217 7.47 -8.10 -14.44
C VAL A 217 7.07 -7.28 -13.22
N TYR A 218 6.98 -5.96 -13.36
CA TYR A 218 6.66 -5.06 -12.26
C TYR A 218 5.22 -5.24 -11.78
N PHE A 219 4.25 -5.24 -12.70
CA PHE A 219 2.85 -5.41 -12.33
C PHE A 219 2.51 -6.86 -11.97
N SER A 220 3.10 -7.86 -12.63
CA SER A 220 2.93 -9.26 -12.19
C SER A 220 3.50 -9.48 -10.79
N GLY A 221 4.64 -8.86 -10.45
CA GLY A 221 5.18 -8.86 -9.10
C GLY A 221 4.21 -8.24 -8.10
N LEU A 222 3.68 -7.03 -8.40
CA LEU A 222 2.71 -6.36 -7.54
C LEU A 222 1.42 -7.18 -7.36
N PHE A 223 0.83 -7.67 -8.45
CA PHE A 223 -0.36 -8.51 -8.40
C PHE A 223 -0.10 -9.82 -7.69
N GLY A 224 1.08 -10.42 -7.87
CA GLY A 224 1.52 -11.60 -7.14
C GLY A 224 1.59 -11.35 -5.64
N ILE A 225 2.15 -10.20 -5.20
CA ILE A 225 2.11 -9.84 -3.78
C ILE A 225 0.66 -9.70 -3.33
N ILE A 226 -0.20 -9.00 -4.07
CA ILE A 226 -1.56 -8.70 -3.59
C ILE A 226 -2.47 -9.95 -3.55
N SER A 227 -2.37 -10.84 -4.55
CA SER A 227 -3.28 -11.99 -4.70
C SER A 227 -3.07 -13.11 -3.68
N HIS A 228 -1.96 -13.09 -2.93
CA HIS A 228 -1.69 -14.08 -1.88
C HIS A 228 -2.43 -13.82 -0.56
N VAL A 229 -3.28 -12.78 -0.46
CA VAL A 229 -4.16 -12.60 0.72
C VAL A 229 -5.40 -13.47 0.55
N ASP A 230 -5.47 -14.56 1.30
CA ASP A 230 -6.73 -15.31 1.43
C ASP A 230 -7.02 -15.63 2.91
N PHE A 231 -7.70 -14.70 3.60
CA PHE A 231 -8.15 -14.92 4.97
C PHE A 231 -9.12 -16.10 5.10
N LEU A 232 -9.83 -16.42 4.01
CA LEU A 232 -10.77 -17.54 3.95
C LEU A 232 -10.01 -18.86 4.05
N ASN A 233 -8.92 -18.97 3.30
CA ASN A 233 -8.08 -20.16 3.34
C ASN A 233 -7.21 -20.22 4.61
N LEU A 234 -6.74 -19.08 5.14
CA LEU A 234 -6.01 -19.00 6.41
C LEU A 234 -6.81 -19.59 7.58
N MET A 235 -8.10 -19.29 7.66
CA MET A 235 -8.98 -19.86 8.70
C MET A 235 -9.31 -21.35 8.46
N ALA A 236 -9.14 -21.84 7.23
CA ALA A 236 -9.38 -23.23 6.86
C ALA A 236 -8.18 -24.16 7.10
N SER A 237 -6.94 -23.65 7.01
CA SER A 237 -5.73 -24.45 7.16
C SER A 237 -4.61 -23.69 7.90
N PRO A 238 -4.21 -24.16 9.11
CA PRO A 238 -3.10 -23.56 9.87
C PRO A 238 -1.77 -23.52 9.10
N GLY A 239 -1.55 -24.44 8.15
CA GLY A 239 -0.31 -24.51 7.36
C GLY A 239 -0.12 -23.29 6.45
N GLN A 240 -1.18 -22.61 6.08
CA GLN A 240 -1.11 -21.49 5.14
C GLN A 240 -0.52 -20.23 5.73
N ALA A 241 -0.62 -20.04 7.05
CA ALA A 241 0.07 -18.94 7.71
C ALA A 241 1.59 -19.08 7.53
N ALA A 242 2.13 -20.29 7.69
CA ALA A 242 3.56 -20.55 7.47
C ALA A 242 3.96 -20.35 6.01
N GLU A 243 3.11 -20.76 5.06
CA GLU A 243 3.32 -20.52 3.63
C GLU A 243 3.34 -19.02 3.29
N GLN A 244 2.43 -18.22 3.88
CA GLN A 244 2.39 -16.77 3.68
C GLN A 244 3.67 -16.09 4.20
N PHE A 245 4.16 -16.48 5.38
CA PHE A 245 5.43 -15.97 5.89
C PHE A 245 6.62 -16.39 5.02
N SER A 246 6.64 -17.65 4.56
CA SER A 246 7.67 -18.14 3.64
C SER A 246 7.68 -17.36 2.33
N PHE A 247 6.50 -17.09 1.76
CA PHE A 247 6.33 -16.26 0.58
C PHE A 247 6.85 -14.83 0.80
N VAL A 248 6.43 -14.16 1.88
CA VAL A 248 6.87 -12.77 2.17
C VAL A 248 8.39 -12.72 2.35
N SER A 249 8.97 -13.68 3.07
CA SER A 249 10.42 -13.73 3.32
C SER A 249 11.21 -13.99 2.03
N SER A 250 10.81 -14.96 1.22
CA SER A 250 11.45 -15.26 -0.07
C SER A 250 11.32 -14.11 -1.06
N PHE A 251 10.17 -13.42 -1.08
CA PHE A 251 9.96 -12.25 -1.92
C PHE A 251 10.87 -11.08 -1.54
N ALA A 252 11.00 -10.79 -0.25
CA ALA A 252 11.85 -9.71 0.26
C ALA A 252 13.36 -9.94 -0.05
N LEU A 253 13.77 -11.20 -0.20
CA LEU A 253 15.14 -11.58 -0.54
C LEU A 253 15.39 -11.69 -2.05
N ASN A 254 14.35 -11.51 -2.88
CA ASN A 254 14.47 -11.68 -4.32
C ASN A 254 15.26 -10.52 -4.95
N LEU A 255 16.11 -10.82 -5.93
CA LEU A 255 16.96 -9.84 -6.60
C LEU A 255 16.18 -8.65 -7.21
N PRO A 256 15.02 -8.84 -7.89
CA PRO A 256 14.20 -7.74 -8.39
C PRO A 256 13.70 -6.81 -7.28
N PHE A 257 13.43 -7.35 -6.08
CA PHE A 257 13.04 -6.54 -4.92
C PHE A 257 14.18 -5.62 -4.48
N VAL A 258 15.39 -6.15 -4.38
CA VAL A 258 16.59 -5.36 -4.03
C VAL A 258 16.88 -4.30 -5.10
N ILE A 259 16.74 -4.63 -6.38
CA ILE A 259 16.89 -3.66 -7.47
C ILE A 259 15.84 -2.55 -7.35
N ASN A 260 14.59 -2.88 -7.04
CA ASN A 260 13.51 -1.91 -6.82
C ASN A 260 13.81 -0.95 -5.66
N LEU A 261 14.42 -1.45 -4.58
CA LEU A 261 14.90 -0.61 -3.47
C LEU A 261 16.03 0.33 -3.89
N ALA A 262 16.99 -0.17 -4.68
CA ALA A 262 18.08 0.64 -5.20
C ALA A 262 17.55 1.76 -6.12
N VAL A 263 16.64 1.43 -7.04
CA VAL A 263 15.98 2.41 -7.92
C VAL A 263 15.23 3.46 -7.11
N SER A 264 14.50 3.03 -6.09
CA SER A 264 13.81 3.93 -5.16
C SER A 264 14.76 4.92 -4.48
N ALA A 265 15.89 4.43 -3.96
CA ALA A 265 16.90 5.25 -3.32
C ALA A 265 17.52 6.26 -4.31
N LEU A 266 17.78 5.84 -5.55
CA LEU A 266 18.26 6.72 -6.61
C LEU A 266 17.24 7.82 -6.97
N CYS A 267 15.95 7.48 -7.09
CA CYS A 267 14.90 8.46 -7.36
C CYS A 267 14.75 9.46 -6.22
N ILE A 268 14.83 9.03 -4.95
CA ILE A 268 14.84 9.92 -3.79
C ILE A 268 16.06 10.85 -3.84
N GLY A 269 17.25 10.31 -4.11
CA GLY A 269 18.48 11.09 -4.26
C GLY A 269 18.36 12.14 -5.35
N ALA A 270 17.79 11.78 -6.51
CA ALA A 270 17.54 12.68 -7.62
C ALA A 270 16.54 13.80 -7.24
N LEU A 271 15.45 13.47 -6.54
CA LEU A 271 14.48 14.46 -6.05
C LEU A 271 15.12 15.46 -5.08
N ILE A 272 15.93 14.97 -4.14
CA ILE A 272 16.67 15.82 -3.19
C ILE A 272 17.63 16.73 -3.94
N TRP A 273 18.42 16.18 -4.87
CA TRP A 273 19.39 16.95 -5.65
C TRP A 273 18.71 18.05 -6.48
N ARG A 274 17.59 17.75 -7.15
CA ARG A 274 16.84 18.76 -7.92
C ARG A 274 16.23 19.86 -7.06
N ARG A 275 15.86 19.53 -5.82
CA ARG A 275 15.38 20.51 -4.85
C ARG A 275 16.49 21.45 -4.40
N GLN A 276 17.69 20.91 -4.15
CA GLN A 276 18.88 21.69 -3.78
C GLN A 276 19.33 22.64 -4.89
N THR A 277 19.22 22.24 -6.16
CA THR A 277 19.61 23.07 -7.32
C THR A 277 18.55 24.11 -7.70
N GLY A 278 17.44 24.21 -6.98
CA GLY A 278 16.38 25.18 -7.25
C GLY A 278 15.54 24.90 -8.50
N GLN A 279 15.77 23.79 -9.21
CA GLN A 279 15.00 23.42 -10.41
C GLN A 279 13.56 22.99 -10.09
N THR A 280 13.29 22.67 -8.82
CA THR A 280 11.94 22.40 -8.33
C THR A 280 11.30 23.61 -7.64
N ALA A 281 11.79 24.83 -7.86
CA ALA A 281 11.04 26.07 -7.59
C ALA A 281 10.25 26.50 -8.84
#